data_AF-A0A2C9DYL3-F1
#
_entry.id   AF-A0A2C9DYL3-F1
#
_cell.length_a   1.000
_cell.length_b   1.000
_cell.length_c   1.000
_cell.angle_alpha   90.00
_cell.angle_beta   90.00
_cell.angle_gamma   90.00
#
_symmetry.space_group_name_H-M   'P 1'
#
loop_
_entity.id
_entity.type
_entity.pdbx_description
1 polymer ?
#
loop_
_entity_poly.entity_id
_entity_poly.type
_entity_poly.pdbx_seq_one_letter_code
_entity_poly.pdbx_strand_id
1 'polypeptide(L)'
;MNKKIKTVFISSLIVGLLGLITTSGVACSSSIKSKQENEIYPTIKGYDQHDFSKILASEFIKIIKTNIQFLAPNKDIKYELYDARLNELDEDVIDLIIRYHFKGQTHTYKKILKGFKNAKQYRLFLENKKYLEDEKNHNTLYLMPIVNSSINISKTTVDEALKWQNSYLNINNSNNDLKYEILKITKSKTANSIDIEIKISKGNGENLASITYNKTLNGFISEADKKIYLANLEAIKQDKNQLEPQLIDEKTKQKTIKEVIENYKTLFKLPFQTGFIYEIQSVEPDVNNKTAVVFKILIKKGNGSQEAVLEYLKTIKGFNQNK
;
A
#
# COMPACT_ATOMS: atom_id res chain seq x y z
N MET A 1 36.48 42.56 10.40
CA MET A 1 35.95 43.24 11.61
C MET A 1 34.82 44.18 11.23
N ASN A 2 33.93 44.46 12.19
CA ASN A 2 32.73 45.30 12.16
C ASN A 2 31.43 44.59 11.73
N LYS A 3 30.72 43.99 12.71
CA LYS A 3 29.71 44.61 13.60
C LYS A 3 28.46 45.00 12.82
N LYS A 4 27.41 44.16 12.92
CA LYS A 4 26.04 44.58 12.68
C LYS A 4 25.37 44.85 14.04
N ILE A 5 25.03 46.13 14.22
CA ILE A 5 24.10 46.63 15.22
C ILE A 5 22.70 46.17 14.82
N LYS A 6 21.90 45.72 15.79
CA LYS A 6 20.44 45.91 15.77
C LYS A 6 19.95 46.11 17.20
N THR A 7 19.55 47.35 17.47
CA THR A 7 18.65 47.73 18.56
C THR A 7 17.51 48.51 17.92
N VAL A 8 16.27 48.24 18.37
CA VAL A 8 15.04 49.07 18.46
C VAL A 8 13.91 48.04 18.71
N PHE A 9 13.40 47.79 19.92
CA PHE A 9 12.52 48.56 20.84
C PHE A 9 11.18 49.01 20.26
N ILE A 10 10.10 48.67 20.98
CA ILE A 10 8.79 49.35 21.18
C ILE A 10 7.90 48.31 21.92
N SER A 11 6.97 48.60 22.83
CA SER A 11 6.89 49.42 24.04
C SER A 11 5.41 49.38 24.43
N SER A 12 5.05 49.12 25.69
CA SER A 12 3.86 49.69 26.36
C SER A 12 3.72 49.11 27.78
N LEU A 13 3.17 49.77 28.81
CA LEU A 13 3.38 51.07 29.45
C LEU A 13 2.38 51.05 30.65
N ILE A 14 2.88 51.27 31.89
CA ILE A 14 2.19 51.86 33.08
C ILE A 14 1.06 51.05 33.79
N VAL A 15 0.74 51.11 35.10
CA VAL A 15 1.30 51.55 36.42
C VAL A 15 0.29 51.05 37.48
N GLY A 16 0.78 50.71 38.67
CA GLY A 16 0.06 50.95 39.94
C GLY A 16 -0.03 49.71 40.85
N LEU A 17 0.13 49.78 42.16
CA LEU A 17 0.55 50.83 43.10
C LEU A 17 1.03 50.09 44.37
N LEU A 18 1.81 50.79 45.17
CA LEU A 18 2.52 50.41 46.40
C LEU A 18 1.79 49.52 47.43
N GLY A 19 2.61 48.70 48.10
CA GLY A 19 2.51 48.41 49.53
C GLY A 19 3.91 48.13 50.10
N LEU A 20 4.54 49.12 50.74
CA LEU A 20 5.76 48.99 51.56
C LEU A 20 5.52 47.94 52.68
N ILE A 21 6.54 47.22 53.17
CA ILE A 21 7.38 47.62 54.32
C ILE A 21 8.74 46.88 54.29
N THR A 22 9.80 47.68 54.39
CA THR A 22 11.20 47.42 54.77
C THR A 22 11.30 46.85 56.20
N THR A 23 12.13 45.90 56.64
CA THR A 23 13.60 45.84 56.81
C THR A 23 13.86 44.51 57.57
N SER A 24 14.77 43.64 57.17
CA SER A 24 16.14 43.67 57.68
C SER A 24 17.01 42.73 56.83
N GLY A 25 17.75 43.34 55.89
CA GLY A 25 18.94 42.71 55.34
C GLY A 25 20.09 42.90 56.31
N VAL A 26 20.59 41.82 56.88
CA VAL A 26 22.02 41.67 57.15
C VAL A 26 22.46 40.40 56.45
N ALA A 27 23.47 40.57 55.61
CA ALA A 27 24.02 39.58 54.72
C ALA A 27 24.49 38.32 55.46
N CYS A 28 24.17 37.17 54.90
CA CYS A 28 25.19 36.15 54.67
C CYS A 28 25.12 35.79 53.19
N SER A 29 25.96 36.49 52.44
CA SER A 29 26.51 36.03 51.18
C SER A 29 27.15 34.65 51.39
N SER A 30 26.41 33.57 51.19
CA SER A 30 27.00 32.30 50.81
C SER A 30 26.85 32.17 49.31
N SER A 31 27.87 32.68 48.61
CA SER A 31 28.36 32.23 47.32
C SER A 31 27.40 31.31 46.53
N ILE A 32 26.87 31.84 45.44
CA ILE A 32 26.48 31.09 44.24
C ILE A 32 27.77 30.46 43.65
N LYS A 33 28.30 29.47 44.36
CA LYS A 33 29.36 28.53 44.00
C LYS A 33 29.28 27.33 44.95
N SER A 34 28.09 26.79 45.21
CA SER A 34 27.98 25.45 45.81
C SER A 34 27.90 24.43 44.69
N LYS A 35 29.08 23.89 44.36
CA LYS A 35 29.31 22.51 43.91
C LYS A 35 28.40 22.00 42.78
N GLN A 36 29.03 21.65 41.65
CA GLN A 36 28.73 20.36 41.02
C GLN A 36 28.96 19.28 42.09
N GLU A 37 27.96 19.08 42.94
CA GLU A 37 28.00 18.16 44.05
C GLU A 37 27.75 16.79 43.44
N ASN A 38 28.84 16.11 43.04
CA ASN A 38 28.88 14.71 42.60
C ASN A 38 27.57 14.25 41.97
N GLU A 39 27.27 14.57 40.71
CA GLU A 39 26.10 13.98 40.05
C GLU A 39 26.32 12.47 39.92
N ILE A 40 25.50 11.67 40.60
CA ILE A 40 25.51 10.21 40.50
C ILE A 40 24.67 9.87 39.29
N TYR A 41 25.30 9.16 38.36
CA TYR A 41 24.60 8.56 37.24
C TYR A 41 24.27 7.12 37.63
N PRO A 42 23.04 6.83 38.10
CA PRO A 42 22.59 5.43 38.14
C PRO A 42 22.72 4.86 36.73
N THR A 43 23.42 3.75 36.63
CA THR A 43 23.53 2.93 35.43
C THR A 43 22.55 1.77 35.58
N ILE A 44 21.89 1.38 34.49
CA ILE A 44 20.96 0.25 34.51
C ILE A 44 21.67 -0.90 33.81
N LYS A 45 21.96 -1.96 34.56
CA LYS A 45 22.74 -3.08 34.04
C LYS A 45 22.00 -3.70 32.85
N GLY A 46 22.69 -3.81 31.72
CA GLY A 46 22.14 -4.42 30.50
C GLY A 46 21.20 -3.53 29.69
N TYR A 47 21.12 -2.23 29.99
CA TYR A 47 20.34 -1.27 29.20
C TYR A 47 21.13 0.00 28.92
N ASP A 48 21.39 0.26 27.65
CA ASP A 48 21.87 1.57 27.21
C ASP A 48 20.69 2.52 26.99
N GLN A 49 20.91 3.83 27.08
CA GLN A 49 19.84 4.82 26.85
C GLN A 49 19.19 4.67 25.46
N HIS A 50 19.93 4.17 24.48
CA HIS A 50 19.43 3.87 23.14
C HIS A 50 18.35 2.77 23.13
N ASP A 51 18.34 1.86 24.11
CA ASP A 51 17.35 0.79 24.19
C ASP A 51 16.01 1.25 24.77
N PHE A 52 15.94 2.43 25.40
CA PHE A 52 14.69 2.94 25.97
C PHE A 52 13.62 3.13 24.88
N SER A 53 14.02 3.57 23.69
CA SER A 53 13.11 3.74 22.54
C SER A 53 12.39 2.45 22.10
N LYS A 54 12.86 1.29 22.54
CA LYS A 54 12.30 -0.03 22.18
C LYS A 54 11.33 -0.58 23.23
N ILE A 55 11.27 0.01 24.43
CA ILE A 55 10.47 -0.48 25.55
C ILE A 55 9.56 0.63 26.10
N LEU A 56 8.36 0.25 26.54
CA LEU A 56 7.47 1.19 27.23
C LEU A 56 8.04 1.52 28.61
N ALA A 57 7.89 2.77 29.04
CA ALA A 57 8.23 3.18 30.40
C ALA A 57 7.53 2.29 31.46
N SER A 58 6.27 1.95 31.22
CA SER A 58 5.45 1.09 32.11
C SER A 58 5.96 -0.35 32.23
N GLU A 59 6.64 -0.87 31.22
CA GLU A 59 7.28 -2.19 31.27
C GLU A 59 8.67 -2.08 31.87
N PHE A 60 9.42 -1.05 31.51
CA PHE A 60 10.76 -0.83 32.02
C PHE A 60 10.78 -0.61 33.55
N ILE A 61 9.74 0.01 34.10
CA ILE A 61 9.62 0.22 35.55
C ILE A 61 9.57 -1.08 36.36
N LYS A 62 9.10 -2.17 35.76
CA LYS A 62 9.08 -3.50 36.40
C LYS A 62 10.50 -4.08 36.51
N ILE A 63 11.40 -3.64 35.63
CA ILE A 63 12.77 -4.12 35.48
C ILE A 63 13.76 -3.23 36.26
N ILE A 64 13.44 -1.95 36.45
CA ILE A 64 14.35 -0.99 37.06
C ILE A 64 14.69 -1.32 38.50
N LYS A 65 13.73 -1.88 39.26
CA LYS A 65 13.92 -2.23 40.67
C LYS A 65 14.98 -3.34 40.85
N THR A 66 15.13 -4.22 39.87
CA THR A 66 16.06 -5.36 39.94
C THR A 66 17.40 -5.08 39.28
N ASN A 67 17.47 -4.15 38.33
CA ASN A 67 18.65 -3.95 37.47
C ASN A 67 19.38 -2.61 37.67
N ILE A 68 18.87 -1.72 38.54
CA ILE A 68 19.55 -0.45 38.81
C ILE A 68 20.85 -0.67 39.59
N GLN A 69 21.90 -0.01 39.15
CA GLN A 69 23.19 0.03 39.83
C GLN A 69 23.60 1.48 40.01
N PHE A 70 23.98 1.84 41.23
CA PHE A 70 24.51 3.16 41.53
C PHE A 70 26.03 3.12 41.41
N LEU A 71 26.57 3.85 40.43
CA LEU A 71 27.99 4.14 40.39
C LEU A 71 28.25 5.32 41.32
N ALA A 72 28.65 5.03 42.55
CA ALA A 72 29.00 6.03 43.54
C ALA A 72 30.46 6.49 43.32
N PRO A 73 30.72 7.78 43.02
CA PRO A 73 32.08 8.29 42.93
C PRO A 73 32.76 8.42 44.31
N ASN A 74 32.00 8.31 45.41
CA ASN A 74 32.50 8.39 46.78
C ASN A 74 32.08 7.14 47.57
N LYS A 75 33.07 6.43 48.17
CA LYS A 75 32.85 5.23 48.99
C LYS A 75 32.07 5.50 50.28
N ASP A 76 32.05 6.75 50.75
CA ASP A 76 31.38 7.14 52.00
C ASP A 76 29.90 7.49 51.80
N ILE A 77 29.37 7.41 50.58
CA ILE A 77 27.95 7.69 50.29
C ILE A 77 27.27 6.44 49.76
N LYS A 78 26.23 6.00 50.48
CA LYS A 78 25.38 4.88 50.07
C LYS A 78 24.14 5.43 49.37
N TYR A 79 23.93 4.99 48.13
CA TYR A 79 22.76 5.29 47.32
C TYR A 79 21.79 4.13 47.31
N GLU A 80 20.50 4.43 47.31
CA GLU A 80 19.44 3.47 47.13
C GLU A 80 18.34 4.02 46.21
N LEU A 81 17.69 3.12 45.48
CA LEU A 81 16.46 3.43 44.77
C LEU A 81 15.35 3.44 45.81
N TYR A 82 14.78 4.62 46.09
CA TYR A 82 13.66 4.73 47.01
C TYR A 82 12.35 4.39 46.32
N ASP A 83 12.13 4.94 45.12
CA ASP A 83 10.94 4.65 44.33
C ASP A 83 11.21 4.85 42.83
N ALA A 84 10.40 4.21 42.01
CA ALA A 84 10.34 4.43 40.58
C ALA A 84 8.87 4.39 40.17
N ARG A 85 8.37 5.49 39.60
CA ARG A 85 6.98 5.61 39.14
C ARG A 85 6.88 6.28 37.78
N LEU A 86 5.82 5.98 37.04
CA LEU A 86 5.49 6.73 35.83
C LEU A 86 5.19 8.17 36.19
N ASN A 87 5.55 9.09 35.31
CA ASN A 87 5.19 10.48 35.47
C ASN A 87 3.68 10.65 35.28
N GLU A 88 3.04 11.42 36.15
CA GLU A 88 1.59 11.62 36.13
C GLU A 88 1.10 12.39 34.89
N LEU A 89 1.98 13.16 34.25
CA LEU A 89 1.66 13.99 33.09
C LEU A 89 2.16 13.38 31.77
N ASP A 90 3.05 12.40 31.82
CA ASP A 90 3.67 11.78 30.65
C ASP A 90 3.95 10.30 30.88
N GLU A 91 3.13 9.45 30.25
CA GLU A 91 3.22 7.98 30.35
C GLU A 91 4.54 7.42 29.78
N ASP A 92 5.29 8.22 29.02
CA ASP A 92 6.57 7.84 28.41
C ASP A 92 7.78 8.26 29.27
N VAL A 93 7.54 8.71 30.51
CA VAL A 93 8.57 9.20 31.42
C VAL A 93 8.52 8.47 32.75
N ILE A 94 9.69 8.14 33.28
CA ILE A 94 9.83 7.56 34.63
C ILE A 94 10.48 8.58 35.56
N ASP A 95 9.83 8.83 36.67
CA ASP A 95 10.38 9.51 37.83
C ASP A 95 11.12 8.51 38.70
N LEU A 96 12.45 8.58 38.71
CA LEU A 96 13.31 7.84 39.63
C LEU A 96 13.57 8.66 40.90
N ILE A 97 13.16 8.15 42.05
CA ILE A 97 13.43 8.78 43.35
C ILE A 97 14.59 8.06 44.00
N ILE A 98 15.70 8.76 44.18
CA ILE A 98 16.96 8.22 44.70
C ILE A 98 17.21 8.84 46.06
N ARG A 99 17.54 8.00 47.02
CA ARG A 99 17.98 8.42 48.35
C ARG A 99 19.46 8.18 48.53
N TYR A 100 20.09 9.05 49.29
CA TYR A 100 21.45 8.82 49.74
C TYR A 100 21.69 9.38 51.14
N HIS A 101 22.63 8.75 51.84
CA HIS A 101 23.01 9.13 53.19
C HIS A 101 24.43 9.70 53.19
N PHE A 102 24.58 10.92 53.70
CA PHE A 102 25.88 11.57 53.83
C PHE A 102 25.96 12.34 55.15
N LYS A 103 27.03 12.11 55.93
CA LYS A 103 27.29 12.81 57.20
C LYS A 103 26.08 12.84 58.16
N GLY A 104 25.37 11.72 58.28
CA GLY A 104 24.20 11.59 59.17
C GLY A 104 22.92 12.26 58.66
N GLN A 105 22.91 12.80 57.43
CA GLN A 105 21.73 13.38 56.79
C GLN A 105 21.26 12.50 55.62
N THR A 106 19.94 12.40 55.46
CA THR A 106 19.29 11.71 54.34
C THR A 106 18.85 12.74 53.31
N HIS A 107 19.32 12.59 52.09
CA HIS A 107 18.96 13.43 50.97
C HIS A 107 18.16 12.62 49.96
N THR A 108 17.13 13.24 49.39
CA THR A 108 16.30 12.65 48.32
C THR A 108 16.35 13.57 47.10
N TYR A 109 16.59 13.00 45.93
CA TYR A 109 16.44 13.73 44.67
C TYR A 109 15.71 12.88 43.64
N LYS A 110 15.13 13.57 42.64
CA LYS A 110 14.39 12.97 41.54
C LYS A 110 15.22 13.04 40.26
N LYS A 111 15.44 11.90 39.62
CA LYS A 111 16.01 11.78 38.28
C LYS A 111 14.91 11.43 37.28
N ILE A 112 14.91 12.07 36.12
CA ILE A 112 13.92 11.84 35.07
C ILE A 112 14.55 10.94 33.99
N LEU A 113 13.92 9.81 33.71
CA LEU A 113 14.25 8.98 32.54
C LEU A 113 13.22 9.22 31.44
N LYS A 114 13.68 9.46 30.23
CA LYS A 114 12.88 9.78 29.05
C LYS A 114 13.46 9.11 27.79
N GLY A 115 12.74 9.21 26.69
CA GLY A 115 13.12 8.58 25.41
C GLY A 115 12.62 7.13 25.29
N PHE A 116 11.60 6.77 26.07
CA PHE A 116 10.94 5.48 25.98
C PHE A 116 10.08 5.37 24.72
N LYS A 117 9.70 4.15 24.36
CA LYS A 117 8.73 3.91 23.30
C LYS A 117 7.41 4.62 23.64
N ASN A 118 6.86 5.33 22.67
CA ASN A 118 5.63 6.09 22.88
C ASN A 118 4.42 5.17 23.14
N ALA A 119 3.82 5.30 24.32
CA ALA A 119 2.72 4.46 24.79
C ALA A 119 1.44 4.66 23.96
N LYS A 120 1.17 5.89 23.52
CA LYS A 120 0.01 6.18 22.65
C LYS A 120 0.17 5.52 21.27
N GLN A 121 1.32 5.65 20.62
CA GLN A 121 1.59 5.00 19.34
C GLN A 121 1.55 3.48 19.47
N TYR A 122 2.06 2.94 20.57
CA TYR A 122 2.01 1.50 20.81
C TYR A 122 0.59 0.96 21.02
N ARG A 123 -0.28 1.68 21.74
CA ARG A 123 -1.70 1.33 21.84
C ARG A 123 -2.37 1.30 20.47
N LEU A 124 -2.15 2.33 19.65
CA LEU A 124 -2.68 2.39 18.28
C LEU A 124 -2.15 1.25 17.40
N PHE A 125 -0.87 0.88 17.52
CA PHE A 125 -0.31 -0.31 16.85
C PHE A 125 -1.08 -1.57 17.22
N LEU A 126 -1.33 -1.79 18.52
CA LEU A 126 -2.07 -2.96 19.00
C LEU A 126 -3.52 -2.99 18.51
N GLU A 127 -4.20 -1.84 18.48
CA GLU A 127 -5.55 -1.72 17.94
C GLU A 127 -5.58 -2.01 16.43
N ASN A 128 -4.65 -1.45 15.66
CA ASN A 128 -4.51 -1.72 14.23
C ASN A 128 -4.23 -3.20 13.98
N LYS A 129 -3.34 -3.80 14.76
CA LYS A 129 -3.01 -5.23 14.67
C LYS A 129 -4.24 -6.08 14.97
N LYS A 130 -4.95 -5.80 16.07
CA LYS A 130 -6.18 -6.50 16.45
C LYS A 130 -7.24 -6.41 15.35
N TYR A 131 -7.40 -5.24 14.73
CA TYR A 131 -8.36 -5.07 13.63
C TYR A 131 -8.01 -5.96 12.42
N LEU A 132 -6.72 -6.04 12.06
CA LEU A 132 -6.25 -6.84 10.94
C LEU A 132 -6.38 -8.36 11.20
N GLU A 133 -6.16 -8.79 12.43
CA GLU A 133 -6.19 -10.21 12.85
C GLU A 133 -7.59 -10.71 13.27
N ASP A 134 -8.59 -9.82 13.36
CA ASP A 134 -9.95 -10.22 13.73
C ASP A 134 -10.60 -11.02 12.58
N GLU A 135 -10.94 -12.28 12.86
CA GLU A 135 -11.56 -13.19 11.89
C GLU A 135 -12.85 -12.63 11.28
N LYS A 136 -13.60 -11.80 12.03
CA LYS A 136 -14.83 -11.17 11.54
C LYS A 136 -14.56 -10.23 10.37
N ASN A 137 -13.34 -9.69 10.27
CA ASN A 137 -12.94 -8.77 9.22
C ASN A 137 -12.33 -9.49 8.01
N HIS A 138 -12.00 -10.79 8.10
CA HIS A 138 -11.28 -11.51 7.05
C HIS A 138 -11.91 -11.38 5.65
N ASN A 139 -13.24 -11.52 5.52
CA ASN A 139 -13.89 -11.43 4.20
C ASN A 139 -13.81 -10.02 3.59
N THR A 140 -13.78 -8.99 4.43
CA THR A 140 -13.68 -7.59 4.01
C THR A 140 -12.23 -7.20 3.73
N LEU A 141 -11.27 -7.81 4.43
CA LEU A 141 -9.85 -7.50 4.31
C LEU A 141 -9.16 -8.31 3.22
N TYR A 142 -9.45 -9.60 3.09
CA TYR A 142 -8.69 -10.48 2.19
C TYR A 142 -9.26 -10.42 0.78
N LEU A 143 -9.04 -9.28 0.14
CA LEU A 143 -9.50 -8.96 -1.19
C LEU A 143 -8.76 -9.77 -2.26
N MET A 144 -9.49 -10.13 -3.32
CA MET A 144 -8.93 -10.77 -4.50
C MET A 144 -8.27 -9.72 -5.41
N PRO A 145 -7.05 -9.93 -5.89
CA PRO A 145 -6.44 -9.06 -6.89
C PRO A 145 -7.19 -9.17 -8.23
N ILE A 146 -7.31 -8.03 -8.91
CA ILE A 146 -7.93 -7.88 -10.22
C ILE A 146 -6.81 -7.78 -11.25
N VAL A 147 -6.90 -8.60 -12.29
CA VAL A 147 -5.98 -8.53 -13.43
C VAL A 147 -6.34 -7.35 -14.31
N ASN A 148 -5.34 -6.60 -14.77
CA ASN A 148 -5.51 -5.49 -15.69
C ASN A 148 -6.30 -5.93 -16.94
N SER A 149 -7.24 -5.10 -17.41
CA SER A 149 -8.13 -5.41 -18.54
C SER A 149 -7.42 -5.70 -19.86
N SER A 150 -6.16 -5.26 -20.00
CA SER A 150 -5.32 -5.58 -21.16
C SER A 150 -4.85 -7.05 -21.21
N ILE A 151 -4.96 -7.79 -20.11
CA ILE A 151 -4.54 -9.18 -20.03
C ILE A 151 -5.76 -10.09 -20.06
N ASN A 152 -5.72 -11.06 -20.97
CA ASN A 152 -6.66 -12.18 -20.96
C ASN A 152 -6.03 -13.39 -20.26
N ILE A 153 -6.46 -13.66 -19.02
CA ILE A 153 -5.97 -14.81 -18.23
C ILE A 153 -6.18 -16.12 -18.99
N SER A 154 -7.33 -16.30 -19.66
CA SER A 154 -7.64 -17.51 -20.43
C SER A 154 -6.79 -17.69 -21.70
N LYS A 155 -5.86 -16.77 -21.97
CA LYS A 155 -4.89 -16.81 -23.07
C LYS A 155 -3.46 -16.60 -22.58
N THR A 156 -3.25 -16.60 -21.26
CA THR A 156 -1.94 -16.40 -20.62
C THR A 156 -1.52 -17.67 -19.91
N THR A 157 -0.25 -18.03 -20.01
CA THR A 157 0.30 -19.19 -19.28
C THR A 157 0.78 -18.79 -17.89
N VAL A 158 0.98 -19.77 -17.02
CA VAL A 158 1.55 -19.52 -15.68
C VAL A 158 2.93 -18.89 -15.79
N ASP A 159 3.78 -19.36 -16.69
CA ASP A 159 5.15 -18.85 -16.84
C ASP A 159 5.19 -17.41 -17.38
N GLU A 160 4.22 -17.02 -18.21
CA GLU A 160 4.01 -15.62 -18.58
C GLU A 160 3.56 -14.78 -17.37
N ALA A 161 2.65 -15.30 -16.55
CA ALA A 161 2.12 -14.61 -15.38
C ALA A 161 3.16 -14.41 -14.26
N LEU A 162 4.10 -15.34 -14.10
CA LEU A 162 5.21 -15.20 -13.15
C LEU A 162 6.17 -14.05 -13.51
N LYS A 163 6.12 -13.54 -14.74
CA LYS A 163 6.91 -12.39 -15.20
C LYS A 163 6.13 -11.07 -15.08
N TRP A 164 4.88 -11.10 -14.62
CA TRP A 164 4.10 -9.89 -14.44
C TRP A 164 4.75 -8.98 -13.40
N GLN A 165 4.93 -7.71 -13.77
CA GLN A 165 5.17 -6.64 -12.83
C GLN A 165 3.92 -6.36 -11.98
N ASN A 166 4.12 -5.78 -10.80
CA ASN A 166 3.02 -5.43 -9.89
C ASN A 166 1.93 -4.56 -10.53
N SER A 167 2.22 -3.83 -11.62
CA SER A 167 1.25 -3.01 -12.36
C SER A 167 0.18 -3.80 -13.13
N TYR A 168 0.37 -5.09 -13.35
CA TYR A 168 -0.60 -5.95 -14.04
C TYR A 168 -1.73 -6.45 -13.12
N LEU A 169 -1.56 -6.27 -11.81
CA LEU A 169 -2.53 -6.63 -10.80
C LEU A 169 -2.88 -5.40 -9.99
N ASN A 170 -4.15 -5.25 -9.62
CA ASN A 170 -4.59 -4.20 -8.73
C ASN A 170 -5.51 -4.77 -7.65
N ILE A 171 -5.54 -4.15 -6.49
CA ILE A 171 -6.48 -4.50 -5.42
C ILE A 171 -7.46 -3.35 -5.28
N ASN A 172 -8.71 -3.61 -5.62
CA ASN A 172 -9.75 -2.60 -5.49
C ASN A 172 -10.17 -2.49 -4.02
N ASN A 173 -9.60 -1.50 -3.33
CA ASN A 173 -9.90 -1.21 -1.94
C ASN A 173 -10.58 0.17 -1.83
N SER A 174 -11.77 0.20 -1.23
CA SER A 174 -12.52 1.43 -0.96
C SER A 174 -12.18 2.06 0.39
N ASN A 175 -11.43 1.37 1.25
CA ASN A 175 -11.06 1.85 2.58
C ASN A 175 -9.68 2.54 2.56
N ASN A 176 -9.70 3.87 2.59
CA ASN A 176 -8.47 4.69 2.54
C ASN A 176 -7.52 4.51 3.73
N ASP A 177 -7.99 3.92 4.84
CA ASP A 177 -7.14 3.62 6.00
C ASP A 177 -6.29 2.36 5.81
N LEU A 178 -6.58 1.57 4.78
CA LEU A 178 -5.88 0.33 4.47
C LEU A 178 -5.01 0.50 3.24
N LYS A 179 -3.79 0.00 3.33
CA LYS A 179 -2.85 -0.06 2.21
C LYS A 179 -2.59 -1.51 1.85
N TYR A 180 -2.74 -1.81 0.56
CA TYR A 180 -2.50 -3.13 0.00
C TYR A 180 -1.26 -3.08 -0.88
N GLU A 181 -0.40 -4.09 -0.73
CA GLU A 181 0.83 -4.22 -1.49
C GLU A 181 0.97 -5.67 -1.96
N ILE A 182 1.18 -5.86 -3.26
CA ILE A 182 1.50 -7.17 -3.83
C ILE A 182 2.99 -7.41 -3.61
N LEU A 183 3.31 -8.40 -2.79
CA LEU A 183 4.69 -8.73 -2.43
C LEU A 183 5.32 -9.68 -3.44
N LYS A 184 4.57 -10.72 -3.84
CA LYS A 184 5.12 -11.80 -4.66
C LYS A 184 4.03 -12.52 -5.45
N ILE A 185 4.41 -12.99 -6.63
CA ILE A 185 3.64 -13.94 -7.44
C ILE A 185 4.44 -15.23 -7.53
N THR A 186 3.78 -16.37 -7.27
CA THR A 186 4.41 -17.68 -7.30
C THR A 186 3.53 -18.70 -8.02
N LYS A 187 4.15 -19.79 -8.46
CA LYS A 187 3.43 -20.91 -9.06
C LYS A 187 2.60 -21.59 -7.97
N SER A 188 1.30 -21.74 -8.21
CA SER A 188 0.44 -22.46 -7.29
C SER A 188 0.64 -23.97 -7.41
N LYS A 189 0.27 -24.70 -6.35
CA LYS A 189 0.13 -26.16 -6.41
C LYS A 189 -1.06 -26.57 -7.27
N THR A 190 -2.06 -25.70 -7.38
CA THR A 190 -3.22 -25.90 -8.26
C THR A 190 -2.79 -25.71 -9.71
N ALA A 191 -3.18 -26.65 -10.58
CA ALA A 191 -2.84 -26.60 -11.99
C ALA A 191 -3.40 -25.32 -12.63
N ASN A 192 -2.61 -24.71 -13.52
CA ASN A 192 -2.98 -23.50 -14.25
C ASN A 192 -3.41 -22.32 -13.36
N SER A 193 -2.68 -22.15 -12.24
CA SER A 193 -2.94 -21.12 -11.25
C SER A 193 -1.65 -20.51 -10.69
N ILE A 194 -1.75 -19.29 -10.18
CA ILE A 194 -0.70 -18.58 -9.45
C ILE A 194 -1.19 -18.23 -8.05
N ASP A 195 -0.28 -18.23 -7.08
CA ASP A 195 -0.52 -17.72 -5.74
C ASP A 195 0.11 -16.33 -5.62
N ILE A 196 -0.67 -15.38 -5.13
CA ILE A 196 -0.28 -13.98 -4.95
C ILE A 196 -0.25 -13.70 -3.45
N GLU A 197 0.92 -13.30 -2.98
CA GLU A 197 1.16 -12.87 -1.61
C GLU A 197 0.91 -11.37 -1.49
N ILE A 198 0.02 -11.00 -0.58
CA ILE A 198 -0.47 -9.64 -0.42
C ILE A 198 -0.28 -9.21 1.02
N LYS A 199 0.32 -8.04 1.22
CA LYS A 199 0.42 -7.37 2.51
C LYS A 199 -0.70 -6.35 2.65
N ILE A 200 -1.42 -6.41 3.76
CA ILE A 200 -2.34 -5.35 4.20
C ILE A 200 -1.68 -4.62 5.34
N SER A 201 -1.69 -3.29 5.29
CA SER A 201 -1.21 -2.45 6.38
C SER A 201 -2.25 -1.43 6.80
N LYS A 202 -2.32 -1.13 8.10
CA LYS A 202 -3.16 -0.09 8.70
C LYS A 202 -2.30 0.80 9.61
N GLY A 203 -2.49 2.12 9.52
CA GLY A 203 -1.71 3.11 10.26
C GLY A 203 -0.51 3.67 9.49
N ASN A 204 0.37 4.38 10.20
CA ASN A 204 1.55 5.04 9.66
C ASN A 204 2.69 5.12 10.70
N GLY A 205 3.94 5.20 10.23
CA GLY A 205 5.11 5.32 11.11
C GLY A 205 5.16 4.23 12.18
N GLU A 206 5.27 4.65 13.46
CA GLU A 206 5.41 3.75 14.61
C GLU A 206 4.14 2.98 15.00
N ASN A 207 2.97 3.37 14.50
CA ASN A 207 1.70 2.66 14.75
C ASN A 207 1.26 1.74 13.61
N LEU A 208 2.09 1.61 12.56
CA LEU A 208 1.81 0.79 11.39
C LEU A 208 1.78 -0.69 11.79
N ALA A 209 0.62 -1.32 11.67
CA ALA A 209 0.49 -2.77 11.73
C ALA A 209 0.31 -3.33 10.33
N SER A 210 0.80 -4.54 10.10
CA SER A 210 0.61 -5.24 8.83
C SER A 210 0.51 -6.74 9.00
N ILE A 211 -0.29 -7.36 8.14
CA ILE A 211 -0.40 -8.81 8.00
C ILE A 211 -0.25 -9.20 6.53
N THR A 212 0.07 -10.46 6.28
CA THR A 212 0.21 -11.01 4.94
C THR A 212 -0.77 -12.14 4.74
N TYR A 213 -1.39 -12.21 3.56
CA TYR A 213 -2.30 -13.27 3.17
C TYR A 213 -2.05 -13.67 1.71
N ASN A 214 -2.51 -14.87 1.33
CA ASN A 214 -2.37 -15.40 -0.02
C ASN A 214 -3.73 -15.52 -0.71
N LYS A 215 -3.74 -15.27 -2.02
CA LYS A 215 -4.87 -15.55 -2.90
C LYS A 215 -4.42 -16.28 -4.15
N THR A 216 -5.18 -17.29 -4.54
CA THR A 216 -4.93 -18.04 -5.77
C THR A 216 -5.77 -17.45 -6.91
N LEU A 217 -5.11 -17.02 -7.98
CA LEU A 217 -5.76 -16.73 -9.25
C LEU A 217 -5.70 -17.95 -10.15
N ASN A 218 -6.85 -18.29 -10.73
CA ASN A 218 -7.04 -19.46 -11.57
C ASN A 218 -7.41 -19.04 -13.01
N GLY A 219 -7.43 -20.02 -13.92
CA GLY A 219 -7.94 -19.84 -15.28
C GLY A 219 -6.87 -19.56 -16.33
N PHE A 220 -5.59 -19.74 -15.98
CA PHE A 220 -4.49 -19.71 -16.94
C PHE A 220 -4.59 -20.91 -17.88
N ILE A 221 -3.85 -20.87 -18.98
CA ILE A 221 -3.81 -21.98 -19.93
C ILE A 221 -2.47 -22.72 -19.87
N SER A 222 -2.49 -23.97 -20.31
CA SER A 222 -1.28 -24.76 -20.44
C SER A 222 -0.41 -24.25 -21.60
N GLU A 223 0.89 -24.51 -21.55
CA GLU A 223 1.82 -24.21 -22.66
C GLU A 223 1.42 -24.93 -23.96
N ALA A 224 0.91 -26.17 -23.83
CA ALA A 224 0.41 -26.93 -24.97
C ALA A 224 -0.80 -26.26 -25.62
N ASP A 225 -1.77 -25.81 -24.83
CA ASP A 225 -2.94 -25.08 -25.34
C ASP A 225 -2.56 -23.73 -25.91
N LYS A 226 -1.61 -23.02 -25.30
CA LYS A 226 -1.09 -21.73 -25.80
C LYS A 226 -0.48 -21.90 -27.18
N LYS A 227 0.32 -22.96 -27.39
CA LYS A 227 0.91 -23.26 -28.70
C LYS A 227 -0.16 -23.47 -29.77
N ILE A 228 -1.22 -24.22 -29.45
CA ILE A 228 -2.34 -24.45 -30.38
C ILE A 228 -3.12 -23.15 -30.64
N TYR A 229 -3.40 -22.36 -29.59
CA TYR A 229 -4.04 -21.05 -29.72
C TYR A 229 -3.26 -20.13 -30.67
N LEU A 230 -1.94 -20.02 -30.50
CA LEU A 230 -1.10 -19.18 -31.35
C LEU A 230 -1.08 -19.67 -32.80
N ALA A 231 -1.03 -20.98 -33.02
CA ALA A 231 -1.12 -21.56 -34.36
C ALA A 231 -2.50 -21.29 -35.01
N ASN A 232 -3.58 -21.39 -34.23
CA ASN A 232 -4.93 -21.06 -34.71
C ASN A 232 -5.06 -19.58 -35.07
N LEU A 233 -4.51 -18.68 -34.25
CA LEU A 233 -4.50 -17.25 -34.51
C LEU A 233 -3.73 -16.90 -35.79
N GLU A 234 -2.59 -17.55 -36.00
CA GLU A 234 -1.79 -17.35 -37.21
C GLU A 234 -2.49 -17.87 -38.46
N ALA A 235 -3.14 -19.04 -38.38
CA ALA A 235 -3.95 -19.56 -39.47
C ALA A 235 -5.08 -18.59 -39.86
N ILE A 236 -5.77 -18.00 -38.86
CA ILE A 236 -6.79 -16.97 -39.14
C ILE A 236 -6.18 -15.76 -39.85
N LYS A 237 -5.00 -15.28 -39.43
CA LYS A 237 -4.35 -14.11 -40.04
C LYS A 237 -3.95 -14.36 -41.50
N GLN A 238 -3.49 -15.56 -41.82
CA GLN A 238 -3.07 -15.94 -43.18
C GLN A 238 -4.28 -16.06 -44.11
N ASP A 239 -5.35 -16.68 -43.64
CA ASP A 239 -6.52 -16.94 -44.48
C ASP A 239 -7.48 -15.74 -44.55
N LYS A 240 -7.39 -14.73 -43.67
CA LYS A 240 -8.38 -13.63 -43.58
C LYS A 240 -8.74 -12.96 -44.92
N ASN A 241 -7.78 -12.83 -45.84
CA ASN A 241 -8.01 -12.18 -47.14
C ASN A 241 -8.74 -13.10 -48.15
N GLN A 242 -8.67 -14.41 -47.96
CA GLN A 242 -9.45 -15.39 -48.72
C GLN A 242 -10.84 -15.61 -48.10
N LEU A 243 -11.09 -14.99 -46.94
CA LEU A 243 -12.21 -15.27 -46.06
C LEU A 243 -13.24 -14.12 -45.95
N GLU A 244 -13.36 -13.33 -47.02
CA GLU A 244 -14.21 -12.14 -47.10
C GLU A 244 -15.65 -12.47 -47.53
N PRO A 245 -16.68 -11.69 -47.13
CA PRO A 245 -18.05 -11.88 -47.61
C PRO A 245 -18.10 -11.71 -49.13
N GLN A 246 -18.69 -12.70 -49.80
CA GLN A 246 -18.83 -12.68 -51.25
C GLN A 246 -20.28 -12.43 -51.62
N LEU A 247 -20.48 -11.61 -52.65
CA LEU A 247 -21.79 -11.47 -53.26
C LEU A 247 -22.27 -12.81 -53.81
N ILE A 248 -23.54 -13.11 -53.60
CA ILE A 248 -24.18 -14.27 -54.23
C ILE A 248 -24.47 -13.98 -55.71
N ASP A 249 -24.85 -12.73 -56.02
CA ASP A 249 -25.11 -12.24 -57.38
C ASP A 249 -24.56 -10.81 -57.54
N GLU A 250 -23.85 -10.54 -58.65
CA GLU A 250 -23.37 -9.20 -59.00
C GLU A 250 -24.50 -8.17 -59.16
N LYS A 251 -25.72 -8.60 -59.50
CA LYS A 251 -26.91 -7.72 -59.55
C LYS A 251 -27.21 -7.06 -58.20
N THR A 252 -26.72 -7.62 -57.09
CA THR A 252 -26.82 -7.01 -55.75
C THR A 252 -26.24 -5.61 -55.69
N LYS A 253 -25.26 -5.26 -56.55
CA LYS A 253 -24.71 -3.90 -56.65
C LYS A 253 -25.73 -2.85 -57.11
N GLN A 254 -26.86 -3.27 -57.69
CA GLN A 254 -27.96 -2.37 -58.06
C GLN A 254 -28.86 -2.01 -56.86
N LYS A 255 -28.72 -2.68 -55.71
CA LYS A 255 -29.45 -2.35 -54.49
C LYS A 255 -28.88 -1.11 -53.82
N THR A 256 -29.75 -0.42 -53.10
CA THR A 256 -29.37 0.67 -52.22
C THR A 256 -28.62 0.15 -50.99
N ILE A 257 -27.82 1.01 -50.34
CA ILE A 257 -27.14 0.66 -49.08
C ILE A 257 -28.14 0.17 -48.02
N LYS A 258 -29.31 0.80 -47.93
CA LYS A 258 -30.33 0.42 -46.95
C LYS A 258 -30.81 -1.02 -47.18
N GLU A 259 -31.15 -1.36 -48.42
CA GLU A 259 -31.57 -2.72 -48.76
C GLU A 259 -30.47 -3.76 -48.50
N VAL A 260 -29.21 -3.38 -48.73
CA VAL A 260 -28.05 -4.25 -48.47
C VAL A 260 -27.91 -4.53 -46.98
N ILE A 261 -28.00 -3.51 -46.12
CA ILE A 261 -27.91 -3.66 -44.66
C ILE A 261 -29.10 -4.47 -44.12
N GLU A 262 -30.31 -4.25 -44.62
CA GLU A 262 -31.50 -4.99 -44.15
C GLU A 262 -31.48 -6.47 -44.56
N ASN A 263 -30.83 -6.82 -45.67
CA ASN A 263 -30.91 -8.16 -46.27
C ASN A 263 -29.55 -8.86 -46.40
N TYR A 264 -28.48 -8.40 -45.75
CA TYR A 264 -27.12 -8.91 -45.98
C TYR A 264 -26.99 -10.45 -45.89
N LYS A 265 -27.76 -11.10 -45.01
CA LYS A 265 -27.73 -12.56 -44.82
C LYS A 265 -28.17 -13.34 -46.06
N THR A 266 -29.03 -12.76 -46.91
CA THR A 266 -29.51 -13.39 -48.16
C THR A 266 -28.76 -12.89 -49.39
N LEU A 267 -27.93 -11.85 -49.24
CA LEU A 267 -27.20 -11.21 -50.34
C LEU A 267 -25.72 -11.62 -50.38
N PHE A 268 -25.16 -12.01 -49.24
CA PHE A 268 -23.77 -12.41 -49.10
C PHE A 268 -23.67 -13.84 -48.61
N LYS A 269 -22.72 -14.57 -49.17
CA LYS A 269 -22.24 -15.84 -48.64
C LYS A 269 -20.91 -15.59 -47.93
N LEU A 270 -20.76 -16.19 -46.75
CA LEU A 270 -19.45 -16.29 -46.11
C LEU A 270 -18.73 -17.51 -46.68
N PRO A 271 -17.42 -17.42 -46.94
CA PRO A 271 -16.63 -18.57 -47.33
C PRO A 271 -16.66 -19.63 -46.23
N PHE A 272 -16.74 -20.89 -46.63
CA PHE A 272 -16.67 -22.02 -45.72
C PHE A 272 -15.30 -22.68 -45.85
N GLN A 273 -14.60 -22.79 -44.73
CA GLN A 273 -13.32 -23.51 -44.63
C GLN A 273 -13.35 -24.37 -43.37
N THR A 274 -12.97 -25.63 -43.51
CA THR A 274 -13.02 -26.61 -42.43
C THR A 274 -12.26 -26.12 -41.19
N GLY A 275 -12.92 -26.20 -40.03
CA GLY A 275 -12.33 -25.82 -38.75
C GLY A 275 -12.33 -24.32 -38.46
N PHE A 276 -12.95 -23.49 -39.31
CA PHE A 276 -13.19 -22.07 -39.05
C PHE A 276 -14.68 -21.80 -38.88
N ILE A 277 -15.01 -20.87 -38.00
CA ILE A 277 -16.37 -20.37 -37.78
C ILE A 277 -16.38 -18.87 -38.07
N TYR A 278 -17.36 -18.43 -38.85
CA TYR A 278 -17.49 -17.05 -39.33
C TYR A 278 -18.77 -16.44 -38.80
N GLU A 279 -18.67 -15.22 -38.30
CA GLU A 279 -19.80 -14.49 -37.75
C GLU A 279 -19.75 -13.02 -38.22
N ILE A 280 -20.79 -12.56 -38.90
CA ILE A 280 -20.98 -11.13 -39.19
C ILE A 280 -21.61 -10.51 -37.94
N GLN A 281 -20.84 -9.64 -37.27
CA GLN A 281 -21.27 -8.91 -36.07
C GLN A 281 -22.18 -7.73 -36.44
N SER A 282 -21.79 -6.95 -37.45
CA SER A 282 -22.60 -5.84 -37.96
C SER A 282 -22.31 -5.55 -39.43
N VAL A 283 -23.27 -4.87 -40.07
CA VAL A 283 -23.14 -4.33 -41.42
C VAL A 283 -23.62 -2.88 -41.37
N GLU A 284 -22.74 -1.95 -41.69
CA GLU A 284 -22.96 -0.52 -41.50
C GLU A 284 -22.59 0.25 -42.77
N PRO A 285 -23.17 1.44 -43.00
CA PRO A 285 -22.74 2.28 -44.11
C PRO A 285 -21.30 2.77 -43.90
N ASP A 286 -20.52 2.86 -44.97
CA ASP A 286 -19.20 3.48 -44.91
C ASP A 286 -19.34 5.00 -44.73
N VAL A 287 -18.73 5.53 -43.67
CA VAL A 287 -18.81 6.96 -43.30
C VAL A 287 -18.25 7.87 -44.40
N ASN A 288 -17.29 7.37 -45.18
CA ASN A 288 -16.58 8.14 -46.19
C ASN A 288 -17.04 7.82 -47.62
N ASN A 289 -17.85 6.77 -47.82
CA ASN A 289 -18.32 6.36 -49.13
C ASN A 289 -19.80 5.95 -49.15
N LYS A 290 -20.63 6.84 -49.70
CA LYS A 290 -22.08 6.65 -49.87
C LYS A 290 -22.50 5.50 -50.81
N THR A 291 -21.56 4.74 -51.36
CA THR A 291 -21.81 3.55 -52.21
C THR A 291 -21.22 2.28 -51.60
N ALA A 292 -20.84 2.31 -50.32
CA ALA A 292 -20.16 1.21 -49.67
C ALA A 292 -20.79 0.84 -48.32
N VAL A 293 -20.65 -0.43 -47.98
CA VAL A 293 -20.98 -0.99 -46.67
C VAL A 293 -19.73 -1.60 -46.05
N VAL A 294 -19.63 -1.51 -44.74
CA VAL A 294 -18.57 -2.07 -43.92
C VAL A 294 -19.14 -3.25 -43.15
N PHE A 295 -18.56 -4.43 -43.37
CA PHE A 295 -18.83 -5.63 -42.60
C PHE A 295 -17.86 -5.71 -41.44
N LYS A 296 -18.40 -5.87 -40.23
CA LYS A 296 -17.63 -6.25 -39.06
C LYS A 296 -17.72 -7.76 -38.89
N ILE A 297 -16.58 -8.44 -39.06
CA ILE A 297 -16.53 -9.91 -39.14
C ILE A 297 -15.63 -10.43 -38.05
N LEU A 298 -16.09 -11.52 -37.43
CA LEU A 298 -15.36 -12.26 -36.44
C LEU A 298 -15.09 -13.67 -36.96
N ILE A 299 -13.81 -14.06 -36.99
CA ILE A 299 -13.37 -15.42 -37.35
C ILE A 299 -12.91 -16.12 -36.09
N LYS A 300 -13.44 -17.33 -35.84
CA LYS A 300 -13.02 -18.22 -34.75
C LYS A 300 -12.38 -19.49 -35.32
N LYS A 301 -11.36 -20.00 -34.64
CA LYS A 301 -10.73 -21.30 -34.94
C LYS A 301 -10.32 -22.01 -33.66
N GLY A 302 -10.65 -23.30 -33.56
CA GLY A 302 -10.44 -24.10 -32.35
C GLY A 302 -11.57 -23.92 -31.34
N ASN A 303 -11.44 -24.56 -30.16
CA ASN A 303 -12.47 -24.56 -29.12
C ASN A 303 -11.85 -24.27 -27.74
N GLY A 304 -12.62 -23.70 -26.82
CA GLY A 304 -12.22 -23.51 -25.42
C GLY A 304 -10.94 -22.66 -25.24
N SER A 305 -10.00 -23.14 -24.42
CA SER A 305 -8.71 -22.46 -24.17
C SER A 305 -7.88 -22.29 -25.46
N GLN A 306 -8.06 -23.16 -26.44
CA GLN A 306 -7.34 -23.18 -27.72
C GLN A 306 -8.01 -22.31 -28.80
N GLU A 307 -9.23 -21.80 -28.56
CA GLU A 307 -9.95 -20.98 -29.54
C GLU A 307 -9.23 -19.65 -29.76
N ALA A 308 -8.90 -19.36 -31.02
CA ALA A 308 -8.44 -18.05 -31.46
C ALA A 308 -9.59 -17.29 -32.10
N VAL A 309 -9.66 -15.99 -31.82
CA VAL A 309 -10.67 -15.08 -32.36
C VAL A 309 -9.97 -13.88 -32.96
N LEU A 310 -10.31 -13.54 -34.19
CA LEU A 310 -9.86 -12.31 -34.84
C LEU A 310 -11.06 -11.54 -35.36
N GLU A 311 -11.12 -10.26 -35.02
CA GLU A 311 -12.04 -9.31 -35.61
C GLU A 311 -11.35 -8.56 -36.74
N TYR A 312 -12.05 -8.37 -37.86
CA TYR A 312 -11.60 -7.50 -38.93
C TYR A 312 -12.78 -6.83 -39.64
N LEU A 313 -12.47 -5.71 -40.30
CA LEU A 313 -13.44 -4.95 -41.08
C LEU A 313 -13.22 -5.23 -42.57
N LYS A 314 -14.32 -5.40 -43.30
CA LYS A 314 -14.30 -5.51 -44.76
C LYS A 314 -15.27 -4.54 -45.41
N THR A 315 -14.75 -3.64 -46.23
CA THR A 315 -15.57 -2.72 -47.03
C THR A 315 -15.87 -3.34 -48.39
N ILE A 316 -17.15 -3.35 -48.77
CA ILE A 316 -17.62 -3.71 -50.11
C ILE A 316 -18.26 -2.47 -50.74
N LYS A 317 -17.85 -2.14 -51.96
CA LYS A 317 -18.21 -0.91 -52.68
C LYS A 317 -19.05 -1.21 -53.92
N GLY A 318 -19.67 -0.16 -54.47
CA GLY A 318 -20.35 -0.20 -55.77
C GLY A 318 -21.86 -0.40 -55.68
N PHE A 319 -22.46 -0.08 -54.52
CA PHE A 319 -23.92 -0.07 -54.34
C PHE A 319 -24.52 1.26 -54.79
N ASN A 320 -25.82 1.26 -55.11
CA ASN A 320 -26.51 2.48 -55.49
C ASN A 320 -26.63 3.45 -54.30
N GLN A 321 -26.35 4.74 -54.55
CA GLN A 321 -26.69 5.79 -53.60
C GLN A 321 -28.21 5.81 -53.42
N ASN A 322 -28.69 5.89 -52.18
CA ASN A 322 -30.09 6.19 -51.91
C ASN A 322 -30.47 7.43 -52.74
N LYS A 323 -31.45 7.28 -53.64
CA LYS A 323 -32.10 8.42 -54.28
C LYS A 323 -32.97 9.16 -53.28
#